data_AF-A0A7C2ZL00-F1
#
_entry.id   AF-A0A7C2ZL00-F1
#
_cell.length_a   1.000
_cell.length_b   1.000
_cell.length_c   1.000
_cell.angle_alpha   90.00
_cell.angle_beta   90.00
_cell.angle_gamma   90.00
#
_symmetry.space_group_name_H-M   'P 1'
#
loop_
_entity.id
_entity.type
_entity.pdbx_description
1 polymer ?
#
loop_
_entity_poly.entity_id
_entity_poly.type
_entity_poly.pdbx_seq_one_letter_code
_entity_poly.pdbx_strand_id
1 'polypeptide(L)'
;MNDATILMHAYFEALHERLEAARGLIAADIEAMLPAAAKAFPQANLDIEKLDAYKDAALAFLEERIETYNPVGIQFLFDRPRSKEAFQLELQLNWYDSTAEFTQLSAAIAKMIRPAPADADLERLADTLIARFGAFPDRSIITAYEAAPALHKLPDYLLARAVERAL
;
A
#
# COMPACT_ATOMS: atom_id res chain seq x y z
N MET A 1 2.32 19.46 15.03
CA MET A 1 2.09 18.03 14.80
C MET A 1 1.30 17.49 15.98
N ASN A 2 0.23 16.72 15.77
CA ASN A 2 -0.54 16.08 16.85
C ASN A 2 -0.16 14.59 16.96
N ASP A 3 -0.44 13.95 18.09
CA ASP A 3 -0.06 12.54 18.35
C ASP A 3 -0.60 11.57 17.27
N ALA A 4 -1.73 11.88 16.65
CA ALA A 4 -2.27 11.10 15.53
C ALA A 4 -1.38 11.16 14.29
N THR A 5 -0.82 12.34 13.99
CA THR A 5 0.11 12.54 12.87
C THR A 5 1.43 11.83 13.14
N ILE A 6 1.91 11.87 14.39
CA ILE A 6 3.12 11.14 14.81
C ILE A 6 2.94 9.64 14.59
N LEU A 7 1.84 9.04 15.06
CA LEU A 7 1.59 7.61 14.87
C LEU A 7 1.34 7.25 13.39
N MET A 8 0.72 8.13 12.61
CA MET A 8 0.59 7.94 11.16
C MET A 8 1.96 7.93 10.47
N HIS A 9 2.88 8.82 10.85
CA HIS A 9 4.25 8.82 10.33
C HIS A 9 4.98 7.53 10.70
N ALA A 10 4.92 7.12 11.98
CA ALA A 10 5.53 5.87 12.43
C ALA A 10 4.98 4.64 11.69
N TYR A 11 3.68 4.63 11.36
CA TYR A 11 3.08 3.59 10.53
C TYR A 11 3.69 3.53 9.12
N PHE A 12 3.84 4.68 8.43
CA PHE A 12 4.43 4.70 7.09
C PHE A 12 5.94 4.43 7.09
N GLU A 13 6.65 4.89 8.11
CA GLU A 13 8.08 4.60 8.30
C GLU A 13 8.32 3.10 8.50
N ALA A 14 7.54 2.45 9.39
CA ALA A 14 7.62 1.00 9.58
C ALA A 14 7.25 0.22 8.31
N LEU A 15 6.27 0.69 7.52
CA LEU A 15 5.97 0.10 6.22
C LEU A 15 7.14 0.23 5.25
N HIS A 16 7.76 1.41 5.15
CA HIS A 16 8.92 1.64 4.31
C HIS A 16 10.05 0.65 4.64
N GLU A 17 10.43 0.54 5.92
CA GLU A 17 11.48 -0.38 6.36
C GLU A 17 11.16 -1.84 6.05
N ARG A 18 9.92 -2.28 6.31
CA ARG A 18 9.49 -3.65 6.02
C ARG A 18 9.46 -3.95 4.53
N LEU A 19 8.99 -3.02 3.69
CA LEU A 19 8.98 -3.20 2.25
C LEU A 19 10.39 -3.23 1.66
N GLU A 20 11.30 -2.38 2.12
CA GLU A 20 12.71 -2.44 1.74
C GLU A 20 13.33 -3.80 2.12
N ALA A 21 13.10 -4.27 3.35
CA ALA A 21 13.62 -5.55 3.82
C ALA A 21 13.01 -6.75 3.06
N ALA A 22 11.73 -6.68 2.69
CA ALA A 22 11.01 -7.73 2.00
C ALA A 22 11.03 -7.61 0.46
N ARG A 23 11.70 -6.61 -0.10
CA ARG A 23 11.69 -6.27 -1.54
C ARG A 23 11.92 -7.48 -2.45
N GLY A 24 12.95 -8.28 -2.14
CA GLY A 24 13.27 -9.48 -2.91
C GLY A 24 12.20 -10.58 -2.80
N LEU A 25 11.57 -10.73 -1.62
CA LEU A 25 10.48 -11.69 -1.42
C LEU A 25 9.23 -11.27 -2.18
N ILE A 26 8.87 -9.99 -2.12
CA ILE A 26 7.71 -9.43 -2.84
C ILE A 26 7.90 -9.60 -4.35
N ALA A 27 9.09 -9.30 -4.87
CA ALA A 27 9.39 -9.49 -6.29
C ALA A 27 9.23 -10.96 -6.74
N ALA A 28 9.74 -11.90 -5.95
CA ALA A 28 9.60 -13.34 -6.21
C ALA A 28 8.13 -13.79 -6.16
N ASP A 29 7.35 -13.27 -5.22
CA ASP A 29 5.92 -13.59 -5.08
C ASP A 29 5.10 -13.05 -6.27
N ILE A 30 5.41 -11.86 -6.78
CA ILE A 30 4.81 -11.31 -8.00
C ILE A 30 5.07 -12.25 -9.19
N GLU A 31 6.31 -12.68 -9.38
CA GLU A 31 6.70 -13.58 -10.46
C GLU A 31 5.96 -14.92 -10.37
N ALA A 32 5.84 -15.47 -9.16
CA ALA A 32 5.15 -16.74 -8.93
C ALA A 32 3.63 -16.63 -9.16
N MET A 33 3.00 -15.51 -8.83
CA MET A 33 1.56 -15.31 -8.96
C MET A 33 1.11 -14.98 -10.39
N LEU A 34 1.94 -14.27 -11.15
CA LEU A 34 1.58 -13.70 -12.45
C LEU A 34 1.01 -14.74 -13.43
N PRO A 35 1.60 -15.95 -13.62
CA PRO A 35 1.06 -16.94 -14.55
C PRO A 35 -0.35 -17.43 -14.16
N ALA A 36 -0.63 -17.53 -12.86
CA ALA A 36 -1.94 -17.95 -12.37
C ALA A 36 -2.97 -16.83 -12.56
N ALA A 37 -2.62 -15.59 -12.25
CA ALA A 37 -3.50 -14.44 -12.42
C ALA A 37 -3.82 -14.15 -13.90
N ALA A 38 -2.85 -14.35 -14.79
CA ALA A 38 -3.02 -14.20 -16.24
C ALA A 38 -4.09 -15.16 -16.83
N LYS A 39 -4.29 -16.34 -16.22
CA LYS A 39 -5.32 -17.32 -16.65
C LYS A 39 -6.75 -16.79 -16.51
N ALA A 40 -6.97 -15.74 -15.71
CA ALA A 40 -8.26 -15.07 -15.65
C ALA A 40 -8.62 -14.32 -16.95
N PHE A 41 -7.65 -14.10 -17.84
CA PHE A 41 -7.81 -13.35 -19.09
C PHE A 41 -7.39 -14.17 -20.32
N PRO A 42 -8.04 -15.34 -20.59
CA PRO A 42 -7.63 -16.22 -21.70
C PRO A 42 -7.76 -15.54 -23.07
N GLN A 43 -8.65 -14.56 -23.20
CA GLN A 43 -8.88 -13.81 -24.44
C GLN A 43 -7.76 -12.80 -24.77
N ALA A 44 -6.90 -12.47 -23.80
CA ALA A 44 -5.86 -11.46 -23.96
C ALA A 44 -4.63 -11.95 -24.74
N ASN A 45 -4.52 -13.26 -25.01
CA ASN A 45 -3.39 -13.89 -25.71
C ASN A 45 -2.03 -13.37 -25.20
N LEU A 46 -1.81 -13.55 -23.90
CA LEU A 46 -0.60 -13.14 -23.20
C LEU A 46 0.52 -14.13 -23.49
N ASP A 47 1.44 -13.72 -24.34
CA ASP A 47 2.72 -14.39 -24.55
C ASP A 47 3.70 -14.03 -23.42
N ILE A 48 4.89 -14.65 -23.45
CA ILE A 48 5.93 -14.44 -22.44
C ILE A 48 6.36 -12.97 -22.37
N GLU A 49 6.51 -12.30 -23.52
CA GLU A 49 6.95 -10.89 -23.57
C GLU A 49 5.93 -9.96 -22.88
N LYS A 50 4.63 -10.19 -23.11
CA LYS A 50 3.59 -9.42 -22.41
C LYS A 50 3.57 -9.71 -20.92
N LEU A 51 3.73 -10.97 -20.52
CA LEU A 51 3.81 -11.32 -19.10
C LEU A 51 5.02 -10.64 -18.45
N ASP A 52 6.18 -10.62 -19.10
CA ASP A 52 7.35 -9.89 -18.62
C ASP A 52 7.07 -8.39 -18.49
N ALA A 53 6.34 -7.78 -19.42
CA ALA A 53 5.93 -6.38 -19.28
C ALA A 53 5.00 -6.14 -18.07
N TYR A 54 4.08 -7.07 -17.77
CA TYR A 54 3.24 -7.00 -16.57
C TYR A 54 4.05 -7.16 -15.28
N LYS A 55 5.05 -8.03 -15.29
CA LYS A 55 6.00 -8.20 -14.19
C LYS A 55 6.80 -6.93 -13.96
N ASP A 56 7.40 -6.37 -15.01
CA ASP A 56 8.21 -5.16 -14.92
C ASP A 56 7.37 -3.96 -14.43
N ALA A 57 6.11 -3.84 -14.87
CA ALA A 57 5.19 -2.84 -14.35
C ALA A 57 4.92 -3.03 -12.84
N ALA A 58 4.66 -4.25 -12.39
CA ALA A 58 4.43 -4.53 -10.97
C ALA A 58 5.68 -4.25 -10.11
N LEU A 59 6.87 -4.54 -10.63
CA LEU A 59 8.14 -4.23 -9.97
C LEU A 59 8.41 -2.72 -9.94
N ALA A 60 8.11 -1.98 -11.01
CA ALA A 60 8.20 -0.52 -11.00
C ALA A 60 7.26 0.09 -9.94
N PHE A 61 6.03 -0.44 -9.84
CA PHE A 61 5.08 0.01 -8.82
C PHE A 61 5.55 -0.31 -7.40
N LEU A 62 6.31 -1.39 -7.17
CA LEU A 62 6.95 -1.66 -5.88
C LEU A 62 7.92 -0.55 -5.50
N GLU A 63 8.78 -0.13 -6.43
CA GLU A 63 9.73 0.98 -6.20
C GLU A 63 9.00 2.29 -5.90
N GLU A 64 7.98 2.61 -6.70
CA GLU A 64 7.14 3.79 -6.47
C GLU A 64 6.45 3.73 -5.10
N ARG A 65 6.02 2.54 -4.67
CA ARG A 65 5.36 2.36 -3.37
C ARG A 65 6.31 2.56 -2.21
N ILE A 66 7.51 1.98 -2.29
CA ILE A 66 8.56 2.19 -1.29
C ILE A 66 8.87 3.69 -1.19
N GLU A 67 9.11 4.37 -2.32
CA GLU A 67 9.41 5.80 -2.32
C GLU A 67 8.24 6.64 -1.78
N THR A 68 6.99 6.23 -2.03
CA THR A 68 5.81 6.89 -1.46
C THR A 68 5.79 6.85 0.07
N TYR A 69 6.29 5.77 0.67
CA TYR A 69 6.37 5.63 2.13
C TYR A 69 7.66 6.21 2.73
N ASN A 70 8.56 6.72 1.88
CA ASN A 70 9.81 7.33 2.33
C ASN A 70 9.52 8.38 3.43
N PRO A 71 10.14 8.25 4.62
CA PRO A 71 9.88 9.14 5.76
C PRO A 71 10.05 10.62 5.45
N VAL A 72 10.93 10.97 4.50
CA VAL A 72 11.10 12.36 4.07
C VAL A 72 9.90 12.83 3.24
N GLY A 73 9.44 12.01 2.29
CA GLY A 73 8.29 12.32 1.44
C GLY A 73 6.99 12.42 2.23
N ILE A 74 6.77 11.50 3.16
CA ILE A 74 5.53 11.42 3.94
C ILE A 74 5.36 12.61 4.89
N GLN A 75 6.45 13.15 5.43
CA GLN A 75 6.42 14.37 6.26
C GLN A 75 5.83 15.56 5.49
N PHE A 76 6.20 15.73 4.22
CA PHE A 76 5.66 16.81 3.39
C PHE A 76 4.16 16.65 3.10
N LEU A 77 3.69 15.40 3.01
CA LEU A 77 2.29 15.08 2.76
C LEU A 77 1.39 15.54 3.92
N PHE A 78 1.85 15.39 5.16
CA PHE A 78 1.06 15.65 6.36
C PHE A 78 1.36 16.98 7.08
N ASP A 79 2.44 17.68 6.74
CA ASP A 79 2.73 18.98 7.36
C ASP A 79 2.10 20.17 6.64
N ARG A 80 1.68 20.01 5.38
CA ARG A 80 1.12 21.10 4.56
C ARG A 80 -0.39 20.96 4.36
N PRO A 81 -1.22 21.95 4.75
CA PRO A 81 -2.68 21.88 4.59
C PRO A 81 -3.14 21.60 3.15
N ARG A 82 -2.54 22.27 2.16
CA ARG A 82 -2.83 22.02 0.73
C ARG A 82 -2.42 20.61 0.27
N SER A 83 -1.43 20.01 0.91
CA SER A 83 -1.00 18.64 0.60
C SER A 83 -1.98 17.60 1.13
N LYS A 84 -2.62 17.87 2.28
CA LYS A 84 -3.69 17.01 2.81
C LYS A 84 -4.92 17.01 1.92
N GLU A 85 -5.35 18.19 1.46
CA GLU A 85 -6.49 18.31 0.55
C GLU A 85 -6.20 17.64 -0.80
N ALA A 86 -5.01 17.85 -1.35
CA ALA A 86 -4.58 17.16 -2.58
C ALA A 86 -4.57 15.63 -2.41
N PHE A 87 -4.00 15.14 -1.31
CA PHE A 87 -3.99 13.71 -0.99
C PHE A 87 -5.42 13.14 -0.88
N GLN A 88 -6.33 13.83 -0.19
CA GLN A 88 -7.73 13.41 -0.09
C GLN A 88 -8.42 13.37 -1.46
N LEU A 89 -8.11 14.29 -2.36
CA LEU A 89 -8.61 14.26 -3.74
C LEU A 89 -8.00 13.10 -4.53
N GLU A 90 -6.71 12.80 -4.36
CA GLU A 90 -6.05 11.66 -4.98
C GLU A 90 -6.70 10.33 -4.57
N LEU A 91 -7.11 10.18 -3.31
CA LEU A 91 -7.84 8.97 -2.85
C LEU A 91 -9.15 8.73 -3.62
N GLN A 92 -9.81 9.80 -4.09
CA GLN A 92 -11.06 9.76 -4.85
C GLN A 92 -10.82 9.55 -6.35
N LEU A 93 -9.71 10.07 -6.87
CA LEU A 93 -9.36 9.98 -8.29
C LEU A 93 -8.64 8.66 -8.65
N ASN A 94 -8.15 7.93 -7.65
CA ASN A 94 -7.50 6.65 -7.85
C ASN A 94 -8.50 5.58 -8.35
N TRP A 95 -8.00 4.62 -9.12
CA TRP A 95 -8.81 3.54 -9.72
C TRP A 95 -9.42 2.57 -8.70
N TYR A 96 -8.97 2.70 -7.45
CA TYR A 96 -9.39 1.97 -6.28
C TYR A 96 -9.71 3.03 -5.22
N ASP A 97 -10.99 3.42 -5.11
CA ASP A 97 -11.44 4.38 -4.09
C ASP A 97 -11.03 3.86 -2.71
N SER A 98 -10.03 4.50 -2.13
CA SER A 98 -9.40 4.09 -0.87
C SER A 98 -9.82 4.99 0.30
N THR A 99 -10.82 5.84 0.10
CA THR A 99 -11.35 6.76 1.11
C THR A 99 -11.84 6.01 2.35
N ALA A 100 -12.55 4.90 2.14
CA ALA A 100 -13.09 4.09 3.24
C ALA A 100 -11.98 3.41 4.05
N GLU A 101 -10.91 2.96 3.39
CA GLU A 101 -9.75 2.35 4.05
C GLU A 101 -8.96 3.39 4.85
N PHE A 102 -8.67 4.54 4.24
CA PHE A 102 -7.97 5.64 4.90
C PHE A 102 -8.73 6.16 6.13
N THR A 103 -10.06 6.27 6.02
CA THR A 103 -10.93 6.69 7.12
C THR A 103 -10.86 5.71 8.29
N GLN A 104 -10.85 4.40 8.01
CA GLN A 104 -10.73 3.37 9.04
C GLN A 104 -9.37 3.39 9.73
N LEU A 105 -8.28 3.52 8.97
CA LEU A 105 -6.93 3.66 9.50
C LEU A 105 -6.82 4.90 10.40
N SER A 106 -7.25 6.06 9.91
CA SER A 106 -7.25 7.32 10.66
C SER A 106 -8.07 7.23 11.95
N ALA A 107 -9.24 6.60 11.90
CA ALA A 107 -10.09 6.41 13.07
C ALA A 107 -9.46 5.45 14.11
N ALA A 108 -8.72 4.43 13.67
CA ALA A 108 -8.01 3.52 14.56
C ALA A 108 -6.85 4.23 15.27
N ILE A 109 -6.04 4.99 14.52
CA ILE A 109 -4.96 5.82 15.05
C ILE A 109 -5.50 6.79 16.10
N ALA A 110 -6.58 7.51 15.81
CA ALA A 110 -7.18 8.47 16.74
C ALA A 110 -7.68 7.82 18.05
N LYS A 111 -8.02 6.52 18.03
CA LYS A 111 -8.41 5.76 19.22
C LYS A 111 -7.22 5.27 20.03
N MET A 112 -6.09 4.96 19.38
CA MET A 112 -4.89 4.42 20.03
C MET A 112 -4.09 5.46 20.83
N ILE A 113 -4.20 6.73 20.46
CA ILE A 113 -3.46 7.84 21.09
C ILE A 113 -4.13 8.44 22.34
N ARG A 114 -5.19 7.81 22.87
CA ARG A 114 -5.87 8.28 24.10
C ARG A 114 -5.76 7.22 25.20
N PRO A 115 -4.87 7.38 26.20
CA PRO A 115 -3.93 8.50 26.46
C PRO A 115 -2.64 8.45 25.62
N ALA A 116 -1.89 9.57 25.60
CA ALA A 116 -0.71 9.78 24.76
C ALA A 116 0.38 8.70 25.03
N PRO A 117 0.84 7.97 24.01
CA PRO A 117 1.86 6.94 24.15
C PRO A 117 3.24 7.56 24.42
N ALA A 118 4.10 6.86 25.18
CA ALA A 118 5.53 7.18 25.21
C ALA A 118 6.18 6.82 23.87
N ASP A 119 7.34 7.39 23.53
CA ASP A 119 8.02 7.12 22.23
C ASP A 119 8.25 5.61 21.99
N ALA A 120 8.57 4.85 23.05
CA ALA A 120 8.74 3.39 22.99
C ALA A 120 7.45 2.60 22.67
N ASP A 121 6.28 3.23 22.69
CA ASP A 121 5.00 2.63 22.27
C ASP A 121 4.68 2.88 20.79
N LEU A 122 5.32 3.84 20.11
CA LEU A 122 4.95 4.23 18.75
C LEU A 122 5.24 3.12 17.72
N GLU A 123 6.42 2.50 17.79
CA GLU A 123 6.80 1.37 16.93
C GLU A 123 5.83 0.19 17.13
N ARG A 124 5.57 -0.18 18.39
CA ARG A 124 4.61 -1.24 18.74
C ARG A 124 3.19 -0.93 18.25
N LEU A 125 2.77 0.33 18.30
CA LEU A 125 1.47 0.76 17.79
C LEU A 125 1.44 0.75 16.26
N ALA A 126 2.52 1.15 15.59
CA ALA A 126 2.67 1.03 14.14
C ALA A 126 2.59 -0.44 13.71
N ASP A 127 3.28 -1.34 14.39
CA ASP A 127 3.19 -2.78 14.17
C ASP A 127 1.76 -3.31 14.33
N THR A 128 1.06 -2.83 15.37
CA THR A 128 -0.35 -3.18 15.61
C THR A 128 -1.25 -2.69 14.47
N LEU A 129 -0.96 -1.52 13.90
CA LEU A 129 -1.69 -0.98 12.76
C LEU A 129 -1.39 -1.78 11.49
N ILE A 130 -0.13 -2.10 11.20
CA ILE A 130 0.27 -2.92 10.05
C ILE A 130 -0.37 -4.30 10.15
N ALA A 131 -0.30 -4.96 11.30
CA ALA A 131 -0.91 -6.28 11.49
C ALA A 131 -2.44 -6.27 11.30
N ARG A 132 -3.10 -5.12 11.54
CA ARG A 132 -4.56 -4.99 11.42
C ARG A 132 -5.04 -4.50 10.06
N PHE A 133 -4.29 -3.60 9.44
CA PHE A 133 -4.69 -2.87 8.24
C PHE A 133 -3.84 -3.19 7.01
N GLY A 134 -2.70 -3.88 7.17
CA GLY A 134 -1.72 -4.10 6.10
C GLY A 134 -1.06 -2.78 5.68
N ALA A 135 -0.57 -2.75 4.44
CA ALA A 135 -0.11 -1.53 3.79
C ALA A 135 -1.28 -0.81 3.11
N PHE A 136 -1.54 0.43 3.50
CA PHE A 136 -2.52 1.27 2.81
C PHE A 136 -1.97 1.72 1.44
N PRO A 137 -2.72 1.64 0.30
CA PRO A 137 -4.13 1.27 0.15
C PRO A 137 -4.39 -0.15 -0.43
N ASP A 138 -3.58 -1.15 -0.06
CA ASP A 138 -3.60 -2.47 -0.72
C ASP A 138 -4.92 -3.21 -0.55
N ARG A 139 -5.62 -3.01 0.57
CA ARG A 139 -6.92 -3.65 0.78
C ARG A 139 -7.97 -3.16 -0.22
N SER A 140 -7.97 -1.87 -0.53
CA SER A 140 -8.87 -1.27 -1.53
C SER A 140 -8.51 -1.76 -2.93
N ILE A 141 -7.21 -1.86 -3.25
CA ILE A 141 -6.73 -2.41 -4.53
C ILE A 141 -7.22 -3.84 -4.71
N ILE A 142 -6.97 -4.71 -3.72
CA ILE A 142 -7.38 -6.12 -3.75
C ILE A 142 -8.88 -6.25 -3.92
N THR A 143 -9.65 -5.57 -3.05
CA THR A 143 -11.12 -5.68 -3.03
C THR A 143 -11.73 -5.22 -4.36
N ALA A 144 -11.30 -4.07 -4.88
CA ALA A 144 -11.85 -3.53 -6.12
C ALA A 144 -11.39 -4.33 -7.35
N TYR A 145 -10.18 -4.91 -7.34
CA TYR A 145 -9.76 -5.83 -8.39
C TYR A 145 -10.60 -7.12 -8.36
N GLU A 146 -10.78 -7.75 -7.19
CA GLU A 146 -11.56 -8.98 -7.07
C GLU A 146 -13.03 -8.79 -7.48
N ALA A 147 -13.61 -7.62 -7.21
CA ALA A 147 -14.97 -7.28 -7.62
C ALA A 147 -15.10 -7.09 -9.15
N ALA A 148 -14.09 -6.51 -9.80
CA ALA A 148 -14.09 -6.26 -11.24
C ALA A 148 -12.67 -6.42 -11.83
N PRO A 149 -12.22 -7.68 -12.06
CA PRO A 149 -10.87 -7.94 -12.56
C PRO A 149 -10.67 -7.34 -13.95
N ALA A 150 -9.55 -6.65 -14.14
CA ALA A 150 -9.22 -6.07 -15.43
C ALA A 150 -7.72 -6.10 -15.67
N LEU A 151 -7.31 -6.40 -16.90
CA LEU A 151 -5.92 -6.68 -17.22
C LEU A 151 -4.99 -5.49 -16.90
N HIS A 152 -5.40 -4.26 -17.20
CA HIS A 152 -4.66 -3.04 -16.86
C HIS A 152 -4.49 -2.78 -15.35
N LYS A 153 -5.25 -3.46 -14.48
CA LYS A 153 -5.18 -3.38 -13.02
C LYS A 153 -4.34 -4.51 -12.41
N LEU A 154 -3.90 -5.46 -13.24
CA LEU A 154 -3.21 -6.65 -12.78
C LEU A 154 -1.88 -6.34 -12.07
N PRO A 155 -1.04 -5.39 -12.52
CA PRO A 155 0.19 -5.05 -11.80
C PRO A 155 -0.04 -4.60 -10.35
N ASP A 156 -0.96 -3.64 -10.13
CA ASP A 156 -1.31 -3.17 -8.78
C ASP A 156 -1.82 -4.30 -7.90
N TYR A 157 -2.69 -5.15 -8.45
CA TYR A 157 -3.23 -6.29 -7.72
C TYR A 157 -2.15 -7.29 -7.31
N LEU A 158 -1.23 -7.64 -8.22
CA LEU A 158 -0.12 -8.54 -7.92
C LEU A 158 0.77 -7.96 -6.82
N LEU A 159 1.10 -6.68 -6.92
CA LEU A 159 1.87 -5.97 -5.90
C LEU A 159 1.16 -6.00 -4.55
N ALA A 160 -0.11 -5.57 -4.49
CA ALA A 160 -0.88 -5.51 -3.26
C ALA A 160 -1.01 -6.89 -2.58
N ARG A 161 -1.21 -7.96 -3.36
CA ARG A 161 -1.26 -9.33 -2.85
C ARG A 161 0.10 -9.83 -2.36
N ALA A 162 1.19 -9.46 -3.03
CA ALA A 162 2.53 -9.84 -2.59
C ALA A 162 2.93 -9.11 -1.30
N VAL A 163 2.60 -7.82 -1.19
CA VAL A 163 2.78 -7.01 0.01
C VAL A 163 1.94 -7.56 1.18
N GLU A 164 0.67 -7.89 0.96
CA GLU A 164 -0.20 -8.50 1.98
C GLU A 164 0.39 -9.78 2.57
N ARG A 165 1.13 -10.57 1.79
CA ARG A 165 1.78 -11.80 2.25
C ARG A 165 3.10 -11.58 2.97
N ALA A 166 3.77 -10.47 2.68
CA ALA A 166 5.09 -10.15 3.21
C ALA A 166 5.05 -9.41 4.55
N LEU A 167 3.90 -8.80 4.89
CA LEU A 167 3.69 -8.00 6.11
C LEU A 167 3.00 -8.80 7.23
#